data_AF-A0A015JCL6-F1
#
_entry.id   AF-A0A015JCL6-F1
#
_cell.length_a   1.000
_cell.length_b   1.000
_cell.length_c   1.000
_cell.angle_alpha   90.00
_cell.angle_beta   90.00
_cell.angle_gamma   90.00
#
_symmetry.space_group_name_H-M   'P 1'
#
loop_
_entity.id
_entity.type
_entity.pdbx_description
1 polymer ?
#
loop_
_entity_poly.entity_id
_entity_poly.type
_entity_poly.pdbx_seq_one_letter_code
_entity_poly.pdbx_strand_id
1 'polypeptide(L)' 'MFDKAMQIWTSQAVAADIPLSDMMLQEKGLEFAKSLKIENEIKCANGWGYKFNGLYKVNFSGEANSASLATLSEKCL' A
#
# COMPACT_ATOMS: atom_id res chain seq x y z
N MET A 1 -1.34 15.64 1.95
CA MET A 1 -1.03 15.61 0.50
C MET A 1 -0.18 14.39 0.14
N PHE A 2 0.92 14.17 0.87
CA PHE A 2 1.80 13.01 0.77
C PHE A 2 1.08 11.64 0.78
N ASP A 3 0.27 11.35 1.81
CA ASP A 3 -0.40 10.04 1.93
C ASP A 3 -1.33 9.74 0.75
N LYS A 4 -2.00 10.77 0.20
CA LYS A 4 -2.86 10.62 -0.99
C LYS A 4 -2.03 10.31 -2.24
N ALA A 5 -0.88 10.97 -2.42
CA ALA A 5 0.02 10.69 -3.53
C ALA A 5 0.55 9.24 -3.47
N MET A 6 0.97 8.79 -2.27
CA MET A 6 1.37 7.40 -2.05
C MET A 6 0.24 6.41 -2.36
N GLN A 7 -0.99 6.65 -1.87
CA GLN A 7 -2.13 5.78 -2.14
C GLN A 7 -2.49 5.70 -3.63
N ILE A 8 -2.45 6.82 -4.35
CA ILE A 8 -2.73 6.84 -5.80
C ILE A 8 -1.67 6.02 -6.53
N TRP A 9 -0.39 6.25 -6.21
CA TRP A 9 0.71 5.54 -6.85
C TRP A 9 0.67 4.03 -6.56
N THR A 10 0.45 3.61 -5.31
CA THR A 10 0.35 2.18 -5.00
C THR A 10 -0.88 1.54 -5.65
N SER A 11 -2.00 2.25 -5.73
CA SER A 11 -3.19 1.75 -6.42
C SER A 11 -2.94 1.54 -7.92
N GLN A 12 -2.17 2.43 -8.57
CA GLN A 12 -1.77 2.27 -9.97
C GLN A 12 -0.81 1.10 -10.17
N ALA A 13 0.17 0.94 -9.29
CA ALA A 13 1.12 -0.16 -9.36
C ALA A 13 0.43 -1.52 -9.17
N VAL A 14 -0.52 -1.62 -8.22
CA VAL A 14 -1.35 -2.83 -8.03
C VAL A 14 -2.23 -3.09 -9.26
N ALA A 15 -2.86 -2.06 -9.84
CA ALA A 15 -3.67 -2.21 -11.05
C ALA A 15 -2.86 -2.61 -12.29
N ALA A 16 -1.53 -2.45 -12.26
CA ALA A 16 -0.60 -2.90 -13.28
C ALA A 16 0.05 -4.26 -12.93
N ASP A 17 -0.47 -4.97 -11.93
CA ASP A 17 0.07 -6.24 -11.42
C ASP A 17 1.55 -6.17 -11.02
N ILE A 18 2.01 -4.98 -10.59
CA ILE A 18 3.39 -4.79 -10.14
C ILE A 18 3.47 -5.18 -8.65
N PRO A 19 4.28 -6.19 -8.28
CA PRO A 19 4.49 -6.52 -6.88
C PRO A 19 5.23 -5.38 -6.19
N LEU A 20 4.62 -4.85 -5.12
CA LEU A 20 5.19 -3.76 -4.34
C LEU A 20 5.99 -4.31 -3.16
N SER A 21 7.30 -4.09 -3.17
CA SER A 21 8.16 -4.36 -2.01
C SER A 21 8.24 -3.15 -1.08
N ASP A 22 8.58 -3.38 0.19
CA ASP A 22 8.85 -2.31 1.16
C ASP A 22 9.91 -1.31 0.67
N MET A 23 10.94 -1.80 -0.03
CA MET A 23 12.00 -0.95 -0.59
C MET A 23 11.45 0.02 -1.65
N MET A 24 10.58 -0.46 -2.54
CA MET A 24 9.94 0.39 -3.56
C MET A 24 9.04 1.45 -2.93
N LEU A 25 8.30 1.08 -1.87
CA LEU A 25 7.45 2.02 -1.12
C LEU A 25 8.29 3.10 -0.42
N GLN A 26 9.43 2.74 0.15
CA GLN A 26 10.35 3.68 0.79
C GLN A 26 10.99 4.63 -0.23
N GLU A 27 11.47 4.11 -1.35
CA GLU A 27 12.10 4.92 -2.41
C GLU A 27 11.10 5.92 -3.00
N LYS A 28 9.88 5.46 -3.35
CA LYS A 28 8.84 6.34 -3.86
C LYS A 28 8.37 7.35 -2.82
N GLY A 29 8.28 6.93 -1.57
CA GLY A 29 7.98 7.81 -0.44
C GLY A 29 9.01 8.95 -0.32
N LEU A 30 10.30 8.65 -0.42
CA LEU A 30 11.35 9.68 -0.38
C LEU A 30 11.28 10.62 -1.60
N GLU A 31 10.98 10.12 -2.79
CA GLU A 31 10.80 10.93 -4.00
C GLU A 31 9.66 11.95 -3.83
N PHE A 32 8.50 11.51 -3.32
CA PHE A 32 7.38 12.40 -3.03
C PHE A 32 7.67 13.37 -1.90
N ALA A 33 8.39 12.96 -0.86
CA ALA A 33 8.74 13.82 0.25
C ALA A 33 9.63 14.98 -0.21
N LYS A 34 10.65 14.69 -1.04
CA LYS A 34 11.53 15.69 -1.67
C LYS A 34 10.73 16.64 -2.58
N SER A 35 9.85 16.09 -3.40
CA SER A 35 9.02 16.89 -4.33
C SER A 35 8.09 17.86 -3.58
N LEU A 36 7.64 17.47 -2.39
CA LEU A 36 6.78 18.27 -1.52
C LEU A 36 7.55 19.12 -0.50
N LYS A 37 8.89 19.04 -0.46
CA LYS A 37 9.78 19.71 0.50
C LYS A 37 9.46 19.40 1.97
N ILE A 38 9.11 18.15 2.25
CA ILE A 38 8.76 17.63 3.60
C ILE A 38 9.66 16.47 4.03
N GLU A 39 10.83 16.30 3.40
CA GLU A 39 11.74 15.18 3.63
C GLU A 39 12.14 15.00 5.11
N ASN A 40 12.20 16.09 5.87
CA ASN A 40 12.55 16.06 7.30
C ASN A 40 11.38 15.61 8.20
N GLU A 41 10.16 15.58 7.68
CA GLU A 41 8.94 15.20 8.40
C GLU A 41 8.59 13.72 8.22
N ILE A 42 9.10 13.07 7.17
CA ILE A 42 8.79 11.68 6.83
C ILE A 42 9.89 10.76 7.36
N LYS A 43 9.52 9.85 8.27
CA LYS A 43 10.37 8.73 8.68
C LYS A 43 9.89 7.44 8.01
N CYS A 44 10.56 7.05 6.94
CA CYS A 44 10.36 5.76 6.26
C CYS A 44 11.00 4.62 7.09
N ALA A 45 10.44 4.31 8.26
CA ALA A 45 10.87 3.18 9.08
C ALA A 45 10.38 1.84 8.49
N ASN A 46 10.97 0.73 8.94
CA ASN A 46 10.52 -0.62 8.55
C ASN A 46 9.03 -0.80 8.87
N GLY A 47 8.26 -1.28 7.90
CA GLY A 47 6.82 -1.44 8.01
C GLY A 47 5.97 -0.16 7.87
N TRP A 48 6.59 1.01 7.66
CA TRP A 48 5.83 2.23 7.35
C TRP A 48 5.01 2.12 6.05
N GLY A 49 5.50 1.34 5.08
CA GLY A 49 4.83 1.09 3.81
C GLY A 49 3.53 0.30 3.91
N TYR A 50 3.30 -0.43 5.01
CA TYR A 50 2.12 -1.31 5.16
C TYR A 50 0.79 -0.58 5.03
N LYS A 51 0.70 0.69 5.45
CA LYS A 51 -0.54 1.49 5.29
C LYS A 51 -0.91 1.80 3.83
N PHE A 52 0.03 1.61 2.90
CA PHE A 52 -0.17 1.82 1.46
C PHE A 52 -0.21 0.53 0.66
N ASN A 53 0.07 -0.61 1.31
CA ASN A 53 -0.01 -1.91 0.69
C ASN A 53 -1.48 -2.25 0.43
N GLY A 54 -1.83 -2.44 -0.85
CA GLY A 54 -3.19 -2.72 -1.30
C GLY A 54 -3.81 -3.98 -0.69
N LEU A 55 -2.99 -4.89 -0.15
CA LEU A 55 -3.43 -6.11 0.52
C LEU A 55 -4.20 -5.86 1.83
N TYR A 56 -3.99 -4.72 2.51
CA TYR A 56 -4.68 -4.38 3.77
C TYR A 56 -5.95 -3.55 3.57
N LYS A 57 -6.34 -3.26 2.32
CA LYS A 57 -7.56 -2.53 2.00
C LYS A 57 -8.77 -3.48 2.02
N VAL A 58 -9.01 -4.12 3.17
CA VAL A 58 -10.36 -4.62 3.48
C VAL A 58 -11.22 -3.39 3.69
N ASN A 59 -12.17 -3.18 2.78
CA ASN A 59 -13.09 -2.07 2.83
C ASN A 59 -13.93 -2.15 4.12
N PHE A 60 -13.74 -1.21 5.05
CA PHE A 60 -14.82 -0.87 5.98
C PHE A 60 -15.80 0.05 5.25
N SER A 61 -16.61 -0.54 4.36
CA SER A 61 -17.87 0.06 3.95
C SER A 61 -18.97 -0.57 4.81
N GLY A 62 -19.85 0.26 5.37
CA GLY A 62 -21.05 -0.19 6.05
C GLY A 62 -21.89 -1.13 5.18
N GLU A 63 -22.64 -1.98 5.87
CA GLU A 63 -23.52 -3.05 5.38
C GLU A 63 -22.81 -4.35 4.96
N ALA A 64 -22.60 -5.20 5.96
CA ALA A 64 -22.15 -6.56 5.83
C ALA A 64 -23.20 -7.43 5.13
N ASN A 65 -22.99 -7.75 3.85
CA ASN A 65 -23.44 -9.01 3.30
C ASN A 65 -22.21 -9.92 3.15
N SER A 66 -21.97 -10.68 4.21
CA SER A 66 -20.92 -11.68 4.32
C SER A 66 -21.07 -12.75 3.23
N ALA A 67 -20.28 -12.66 2.16
CA ALA A 67 -20.01 -13.81 1.31
C ALA A 67 -18.80 -14.56 1.88
N SER A 68 -18.98 -15.85 2.17
CA SER A 68 -17.97 -16.70 2.76
C SER A 68 -16.71 -16.77 1.89
N LEU A 69 -15.57 -16.55 2.51
CA LEU A 69 -14.24 -16.61 1.92
C LEU A 69 -13.98 -18.07 1.48
N ALA A 70 -14.25 -18.35 0.22
CA ALA A 70 -13.94 -19.64 -0.38
C ALA A 70 -12.43 -19.85 -0.30
N THR A 71 -12.08 -20.98 0.32
CA THR A 71 -10.74 -21.45 0.66
C THR A 71 -9.83 -21.42 -0.57
N LEU A 72 -8.84 -20.52 -0.59
CA LEU A 72 -7.75 -20.59 -1.56
C LEU A 72 -6.77 -21.66 -1.06
N SER A 73 -6.96 -22.86 -1.57
CA SER A 73 -6.07 -24.00 -1.41
C SER A 73 -4.74 -23.68 -2.09
N GLU A 74 -3.71 -23.39 -1.30
CA GLU A 74 -2.32 -23.54 -1.76
C GLU A 74 -1.59 -24.56 -0.87
N LYS A 75 -1.43 -25.73 -1.47
CA LYS A 75 -0.61 -26.84 -1.01
C LYS A 75 0.85 -26.44 -1.18
N CYS A 76 1.52 -26.02 -0.12
CA CYS A 76 2.98 -25.97 -0.10
C CYS A 76 3.52 -27.35 0.32
N LEU A 77 4.30 -27.95 -0.59
CA LEU A 77 5.14 -29.12 -0.39
C LEU A 77 6.23 -28.85 0.64
#